data_AF-A0A8K0QZV9-F1
#
_entry.id   AF-A0A8K0QZV9-F1
#
_cell.length_a   1.000
_cell.length_b   1.000
_cell.length_c   1.000
_cell.angle_alpha   90.00
_cell.angle_beta   90.00
_cell.angle_gamma   90.00
#
_symmetry.space_group_name_H-M   'P 1'
#
loop_
_entity.id
_entity.type
_entity.pdbx_description
1 polymer ?
#
loop_
_entity_poly.entity_id
_entity_poly.type
_entity_poly.pdbx_seq_one_letter_code
_entity_poly.pdbx_strand_id
1 'polypeptide(L)'
;MSINQFERIVDVFTLDNKPVLVATAVACLVGLFQYFICIRVFIKEGKTPLPFWMHSFYLAHDSTWCYLARQAASRHDNHWYLSAFSNGLGFWSMMEIWCIYKIIMEDRKGTFSAFFGPSPPLSSVLGYTIAQVSSMYAIIFLGIILMGDDCMLQWNCLTNVVMVVGPTHEYLRRGSRKGLPVSFCLLCVVGTLWTFAPFGMWVLIIPEMFDRPAFYAAGAILQIYSIWCFQIVYRYPSKTKKV
;
A
#
# COMPACT_ATOMS: atom_id res chain seq x y z
N MET A 1 -14.01 -22.63 -13.88
CA MET A 1 -13.73 -22.98 -12.48
C MET A 1 -13.24 -21.71 -11.81
N SER A 2 -13.94 -21.16 -10.81
CA SER A 2 -13.40 -20.05 -10.03
C SER A 2 -12.28 -20.58 -9.13
N ILE A 3 -11.16 -19.87 -9.07
CA ILE A 3 -10.00 -20.28 -8.26
C ILE A 3 -10.21 -19.78 -6.84
N ASN A 4 -10.44 -20.68 -5.87
CA ASN A 4 -10.43 -20.32 -4.46
C ASN A 4 -9.01 -19.94 -4.03
N GLN A 5 -8.76 -18.64 -3.83
CA GLN A 5 -7.41 -18.16 -3.53
C GLN A 5 -6.93 -18.55 -2.15
N PHE A 6 -7.82 -18.66 -1.16
CA PHE A 6 -7.42 -19.05 0.19
C PHE A 6 -6.97 -20.51 0.21
N GLU A 7 -7.67 -21.40 -0.49
CA GLU A 7 -7.23 -22.79 -0.70
C GLU A 7 -5.90 -22.82 -1.44
N ARG A 8 -5.77 -22.07 -2.55
CA ARG A 8 -4.51 -22.02 -3.31
C ARG A 8 -3.33 -21.53 -2.46
N ILE A 9 -3.56 -20.55 -1.59
CA ILE A 9 -2.55 -20.05 -0.66
C ILE A 9 -2.13 -21.14 0.32
N VAL A 10 -3.07 -21.88 0.89
CA VAL A 10 -2.77 -22.99 1.80
C VAL A 10 -1.93 -24.05 1.09
N ASP A 11 -2.29 -24.41 -0.13
CA ASP A 11 -1.59 -25.44 -0.91
C ASP A 11 -0.16 -25.03 -1.29
N VAL A 12 0.02 -23.74 -1.65
CA VAL A 12 1.29 -23.24 -2.19
C VAL A 12 2.26 -22.84 -1.06
N PHE A 13 1.77 -22.32 0.07
CA PHE A 13 2.61 -21.86 1.18
C PHE A 13 3.04 -22.99 2.13
N THR A 14 3.82 -23.92 1.60
CA THR A 14 4.55 -24.93 2.37
C THR A 14 5.97 -24.43 2.68
N LEU A 15 6.57 -24.95 3.76
CA LEU A 15 7.95 -24.60 4.15
C LEU A 15 8.99 -25.04 3.10
N ASP A 16 8.64 -26.00 2.25
CA ASP A 16 9.51 -26.52 1.19
C ASP A 16 9.41 -25.71 -0.11
N ASN A 17 8.36 -24.90 -0.29
CA ASN A 17 8.19 -24.05 -1.47
C ASN A 17 9.02 -22.77 -1.38
N LYS A 18 10.35 -22.94 -1.40
CA LYS A 18 11.34 -21.85 -1.29
C LYS A 18 11.11 -20.70 -2.28
N PRO A 19 10.77 -20.94 -3.57
CA PRO A 19 10.52 -19.84 -4.51
C PRO A 19 9.44 -18.88 -4.03
N VAL A 20 8.30 -19.41 -3.58
CA VAL A 20 7.18 -18.58 -3.07
C VAL A 20 7.58 -17.87 -1.79
N LEU A 21 8.21 -18.57 -0.85
CA LEU A 21 8.65 -17.96 0.41
C LEU A 21 9.61 -16.79 0.18
N VAL A 22 10.59 -16.95 -0.71
CA VAL A 22 11.54 -15.88 -1.07
C VAL A 22 10.83 -14.73 -1.76
N ALA A 23 9.97 -15.03 -2.75
CA ALA A 23 9.24 -14.01 -3.49
C ALA A 23 8.34 -13.16 -2.58
N THR A 24 7.63 -13.81 -1.65
CA THR A 24 6.78 -13.16 -0.66
C THR A 24 7.60 -12.38 0.37
N ALA A 25 8.70 -12.95 0.89
CA ALA A 25 9.56 -12.25 1.82
C ALA A 25 10.10 -10.94 1.24
N VAL A 26 10.56 -10.95 -0.02
CA VAL A 26 11.03 -9.73 -0.70
C VAL A 26 9.88 -8.73 -0.89
N ALA A 27 8.70 -9.17 -1.33
CA ALA A 27 7.55 -8.29 -1.47
C ALA A 27 7.17 -7.61 -0.14
N CYS A 28 7.10 -8.38 0.95
CA CYS A 28 6.84 -7.86 2.29
C CYS A 28 7.93 -6.91 2.78
N LEU A 29 9.21 -7.21 2.53
CA LEU A 29 10.32 -6.34 2.90
C LEU A 29 10.28 -4.99 2.18
N VAL A 30 9.98 -4.99 0.87
CA VAL A 30 9.82 -3.75 0.11
C VAL A 30 8.71 -2.88 0.71
N GLY A 31 7.54 -3.48 0.96
CA GLY A 31 6.42 -2.78 1.61
C GLY A 31 6.78 -2.24 2.99
N LEU A 32 7.45 -3.05 3.82
CA LEU A 32 7.90 -2.65 5.15
C LEU A 32 8.89 -1.48 5.08
N PHE A 33 9.84 -1.50 4.15
CA PHE A 33 10.80 -0.39 3.99
C PHE A 33 10.14 0.89 3.49
N GLN A 34 9.15 0.79 2.59
CA GLN A 34 8.36 1.95 2.16
C GLN A 34 7.67 2.59 3.37
N TYR A 35 7.07 1.76 4.21
CA TYR A 35 6.37 2.19 5.42
C TYR A 35 7.30 2.78 6.48
N PHE A 36 8.43 2.13 6.74
CA PHE A 36 9.45 2.62 7.65
C PHE A 36 9.99 4.00 7.22
N ILE A 37 10.24 4.19 5.92
CA ILE A 37 10.65 5.48 5.38
C ILE A 37 9.55 6.52 5.57
N CYS A 38 8.30 6.18 5.28
CA CYS A 38 7.15 7.06 5.49
C CYS A 38 7.11 7.59 6.95
N ILE A 39 7.14 6.68 7.92
CA ILE A 39 7.13 7.01 9.36
C ILE A 39 8.34 7.86 9.75
N ARG A 40 9.55 7.45 9.35
CA ARG A 40 10.79 8.17 9.66
C ARG A 40 10.77 9.60 9.12
N VAL A 41 10.30 9.79 7.90
CA VAL A 41 10.19 11.12 7.28
C VAL A 41 9.13 11.94 8.00
N PHE A 42 8.00 11.34 8.37
CA PHE A 42 6.99 12.02 9.16
C PHE A 42 7.56 12.56 10.47
N ILE A 43 8.22 11.71 11.27
CA ILE A 43 8.80 12.09 12.57
C ILE A 43 9.81 13.23 12.40
N LYS A 44 10.64 13.16 11.35
CA LYS A 44 11.71 14.13 11.13
C LYS A 44 11.23 15.46 10.52
N GLU A 45 10.24 15.41 9.65
CA GLU A 45 9.90 16.53 8.74
C GLU A 45 8.47 17.02 8.90
N GLY A 46 7.65 16.35 9.71
CA GLY A 46 6.22 16.64 9.92
C GLY A 46 5.38 16.40 8.66
N LYS A 47 5.88 15.61 7.71
CA LYS A 47 5.24 15.35 6.42
C LYS A 47 5.45 13.90 5.99
N THR A 48 4.45 13.31 5.37
CA THR A 48 4.49 11.96 4.78
C THR A 48 4.63 12.02 3.26
N PRO A 49 5.29 11.06 2.59
CA PRO A 49 5.23 10.95 1.13
C PRO A 49 3.85 10.54 0.61
N LEU A 50 3.02 9.93 1.46
CA LEU A 50 1.69 9.43 1.10
C LEU A 50 0.61 10.49 1.36
N PRO A 51 -0.29 10.76 0.41
CA PRO A 51 -1.45 11.62 0.65
C PRO A 51 -2.42 10.98 1.64
N PHE A 52 -3.19 11.82 2.32
CA PHE A 52 -4.14 11.40 3.36
C PHE A 52 -5.13 10.32 2.90
N TRP A 53 -5.61 10.41 1.65
CA TRP A 53 -6.55 9.42 1.11
C TRP A 53 -5.95 8.02 1.01
N MET A 54 -4.64 7.89 0.78
CA MET A 54 -3.98 6.59 0.71
C MET A 54 -3.93 5.94 2.08
N HIS A 55 -3.69 6.71 3.13
CA HIS A 55 -3.75 6.18 4.49
C HIS A 55 -5.16 5.68 4.85
N SER A 56 -6.19 6.43 4.46
CA SER A 56 -7.59 5.99 4.61
C SER A 56 -7.92 4.74 3.79
N PHE A 57 -7.39 4.64 2.57
CA PHE A 57 -7.55 3.48 1.69
C PHE A 57 -6.86 2.24 2.25
N TYR A 58 -5.60 2.35 2.65
CA TYR A 58 -4.85 1.25 3.23
C TYR A 58 -5.40 0.83 4.59
N LEU A 59 -5.89 1.76 5.42
CA LEU A 59 -6.59 1.38 6.65
C LEU A 59 -7.81 0.51 6.34
N ALA A 60 -8.65 0.90 5.39
CA ALA A 60 -9.84 0.13 5.02
C ALA A 60 -9.48 -1.22 4.39
N HIS A 61 -8.46 -1.24 3.54
CA HIS A 61 -7.95 -2.44 2.88
C HIS A 61 -7.37 -3.42 3.90
N ASP A 62 -6.37 -2.99 4.66
CA ASP A 62 -5.58 -3.85 5.54
C ASP A 62 -6.44 -4.39 6.69
N SER A 63 -7.32 -3.59 7.26
CA SER A 63 -8.22 -4.06 8.32
C SER A 63 -9.24 -5.08 7.80
N THR A 64 -9.76 -4.89 6.60
CA THR A 64 -10.71 -5.81 5.96
C THR A 64 -10.03 -7.14 5.68
N TRP A 65 -8.87 -7.12 5.01
CA TRP A 65 -8.14 -8.34 4.70
C TRP A 65 -7.52 -9.00 5.93
N CYS A 66 -7.19 -8.23 6.98
CA CYS A 66 -6.83 -8.78 8.29
C CYS A 66 -7.94 -9.68 8.84
N TYR A 67 -9.18 -9.17 8.85
CA TYR A 67 -10.35 -9.91 9.32
C TYR A 67 -10.66 -11.13 8.44
N LEU A 68 -10.68 -10.96 7.12
CA LEU A 68 -10.98 -12.05 6.18
C LEU A 68 -9.90 -13.14 6.20
N ALA A 69 -8.61 -12.76 6.23
CA ALA A 69 -7.51 -13.71 6.34
C ALA A 69 -7.54 -14.45 7.69
N ARG A 70 -7.98 -13.81 8.78
CA ARG A 70 -8.14 -14.50 10.08
C ARG A 70 -9.24 -15.54 10.02
N GLN A 71 -10.38 -15.22 9.41
CA GLN A 71 -11.44 -16.19 9.19
C GLN A 71 -10.98 -17.35 8.30
N ALA A 72 -10.30 -17.05 7.19
CA ALA A 72 -9.74 -18.08 6.32
C ALA A 72 -8.76 -18.98 7.08
N ALA A 73 -7.84 -18.39 7.87
CA ALA A 73 -6.93 -19.16 8.73
C ALA A 73 -7.70 -20.12 9.64
N SER A 74 -8.77 -19.67 10.32
CA SER A 74 -9.56 -20.55 11.20
C SER A 74 -10.27 -21.69 10.47
N ARG A 75 -10.59 -21.53 9.17
CA ARG A 75 -11.20 -22.59 8.33
C ARG A 75 -10.16 -23.57 7.78
N HIS A 76 -8.88 -23.22 7.83
CA HIS A 76 -7.76 -24.02 7.34
C HIS A 76 -6.79 -24.33 8.48
N ASP A 77 -7.30 -24.86 9.60
CA ASP A 77 -6.50 -25.32 10.76
C ASP A 77 -5.49 -24.29 11.32
N ASN A 78 -5.86 -23.01 11.27
CA ASN A 78 -4.99 -21.87 11.60
C ASN A 78 -3.69 -21.82 10.78
N HIS A 79 -3.76 -22.14 9.49
CA HIS A 79 -2.62 -22.14 8.57
C HIS A 79 -1.65 -20.98 8.83
N TRP A 80 -0.38 -21.32 9.01
CA TRP A 80 0.64 -20.42 9.55
C TRP A 80 0.77 -19.13 8.74
N TYR A 81 0.73 -19.23 7.40
CA TYR A 81 0.88 -18.07 6.52
C TYR A 81 -0.32 -17.13 6.62
N LEU A 82 -1.55 -17.66 6.61
CA LEU A 82 -2.76 -16.84 6.71
C LEU A 82 -2.84 -16.15 8.08
N SER A 83 -2.44 -16.84 9.14
CA SER A 83 -2.32 -16.28 10.49
C SER A 83 -1.26 -15.18 10.56
N ALA A 84 -0.06 -15.41 10.02
CA ALA A 84 1.01 -14.42 9.98
C ALA A 84 0.63 -13.20 9.13
N PHE A 85 0.02 -13.42 7.97
CA PHE A 85 -0.47 -12.39 7.06
C PHE A 85 -1.53 -11.52 7.74
N SER A 86 -2.52 -12.13 8.40
CA SER A 86 -3.55 -11.42 9.17
C SER A 86 -2.93 -10.56 10.28
N ASN A 87 -2.03 -11.12 11.09
CA ASN A 87 -1.33 -10.36 12.14
C ASN A 87 -0.49 -9.20 11.56
N GLY A 88 0.17 -9.42 10.42
CA GLY A 88 0.86 -8.39 9.65
C GLY A 88 -0.08 -7.25 9.27
N LEU A 89 -1.20 -7.55 8.61
CA LEU A 89 -2.18 -6.53 8.23
C LEU A 89 -2.79 -5.79 9.44
N GLY A 90 -2.96 -6.47 10.57
CA GLY A 90 -3.33 -5.84 11.83
C GLY A 90 -2.30 -4.79 12.29
N PHE A 91 -1.01 -5.13 12.21
CA PHE A 91 0.07 -4.17 12.50
C PHE A 91 0.11 -3.00 11.51
N TRP A 92 -0.10 -3.26 10.21
CA TRP A 92 -0.17 -2.20 9.20
C TRP A 92 -1.35 -1.26 9.45
N SER A 93 -2.52 -1.79 9.79
CA SER A 93 -3.71 -1.01 10.15
C SER A 93 -3.43 -0.06 11.34
N MET A 94 -2.68 -0.53 12.35
CA MET A 94 -2.27 0.34 13.46
C MET A 94 -1.33 1.46 13.02
N MET A 95 -0.39 1.19 12.11
CA MET A 95 0.48 2.21 11.52
C MET A 95 -0.33 3.23 10.72
N GLU A 96 -1.36 2.81 9.99
CA GLU A 96 -2.25 3.71 9.25
C GLU A 96 -3.02 4.66 10.17
N ILE A 97 -3.58 4.12 11.27
CA ILE A 97 -4.25 4.93 12.30
C ILE A 97 -3.28 5.97 12.87
N TRP A 98 -2.04 5.56 13.16
CA TRP A 98 -1.00 6.48 13.64
C TRP A 98 -0.67 7.57 12.62
N CYS A 99 -0.51 7.23 11.33
CA CYS A 99 -0.28 8.21 10.26
C CYS A 99 -1.45 9.20 10.13
N ILE A 100 -2.69 8.72 10.12
CA ILE A 100 -3.90 9.55 10.08
C ILE A 100 -3.93 10.51 11.27
N TYR A 101 -3.70 10.02 12.49
CA TYR A 101 -3.62 10.84 13.69
C TYR A 101 -2.56 11.94 13.55
N LYS A 102 -1.34 11.59 13.11
CA LYS A 102 -0.25 12.54 12.93
C LYS A 102 -0.56 13.60 11.87
N ILE A 103 -1.23 13.23 10.77
CA ILE A 103 -1.66 14.19 9.74
C ILE A 103 -2.67 15.19 10.32
N ILE A 104 -3.66 14.72 11.07
CA ILE A 104 -4.71 15.56 11.66
C ILE A 104 -4.15 16.51 12.74
N MET A 105 -3.14 16.05 13.48
CA MET A 105 -2.57 16.83 14.60
C MET A 105 -1.43 17.75 14.16
N GLU A 106 -0.59 17.34 13.20
CA GLU A 106 0.67 18.04 12.88
C GLU A 106 0.71 18.62 11.46
N ASP A 107 0.10 17.96 10.46
CA ASP A 107 0.08 18.43 9.06
C ASP A 107 -1.32 18.83 8.57
N ARG A 108 -2.19 19.22 9.52
CA ARG A 108 -3.60 19.57 9.23
C ARG A 108 -3.70 20.68 8.19
N LYS A 109 -2.86 21.71 8.34
CA LYS A 109 -2.85 22.84 7.42
C LYS A 109 -2.33 22.42 6.04
N GLY A 110 -1.22 21.69 5.96
CA GLY A 110 -0.63 21.28 4.68
C GLY A 110 -1.51 20.32 3.86
N THR A 111 -2.35 19.55 4.56
CA THR A 111 -3.25 18.56 3.97
C THR A 111 -4.62 19.14 3.62
N PHE A 112 -5.23 19.89 4.55
CA PHE A 112 -6.66 20.23 4.46
C PHE A 112 -6.95 21.69 4.10
N SER A 113 -5.93 22.55 3.98
CA SER A 113 -6.17 23.98 3.74
C SER A 113 -6.85 24.29 2.41
N ALA A 114 -6.64 23.43 1.41
CA ALA A 114 -7.28 23.57 0.10
C ALA A 114 -8.80 23.36 0.16
N PHE A 115 -9.30 22.61 1.15
CA PHE A 115 -10.72 22.26 1.28
C PHE A 115 -11.45 23.12 2.31
N PHE A 116 -10.78 23.45 3.43
CA PHE A 116 -11.40 24.13 4.57
C PHE A 116 -10.76 25.48 4.92
N GLY A 117 -9.96 26.04 4.00
CA GLY A 117 -9.28 27.33 4.19
C GLY A 117 -7.99 27.26 5.02
N PRO A 118 -7.31 28.39 5.25
CA PRO A 118 -5.93 28.43 5.77
C PRO A 118 -5.76 27.90 7.21
N SER A 119 -6.84 27.79 7.98
CA SER A 119 -6.84 27.21 9.32
C SER A 119 -8.00 26.24 9.51
N PRO A 120 -7.89 25.01 8.97
CA PRO A 120 -8.96 24.02 9.05
C PRO A 120 -9.34 23.72 10.51
N PRO A 121 -10.61 23.87 10.90
CA PRO A 121 -11.08 23.51 12.23
C PRO A 121 -11.02 21.98 12.41
N LEU A 122 -10.70 21.54 13.63
CA LEU A 122 -10.53 20.11 13.92
C LEU A 122 -11.81 19.31 13.67
N SER A 123 -12.98 19.86 14.00
CA SER A 123 -14.28 19.21 13.79
C SER A 123 -14.55 18.88 12.31
N SER A 124 -14.30 19.83 11.40
CA SER A 124 -14.47 19.58 9.95
C SER A 124 -13.49 18.53 9.43
N VAL A 125 -12.24 18.54 9.91
CA VAL A 125 -11.25 17.55 9.53
C VAL A 125 -11.59 16.16 10.06
N LEU A 126 -12.09 16.05 11.29
CA LEU A 126 -12.56 14.78 11.84
C LEU A 126 -13.79 14.25 11.09
N GLY A 127 -14.76 15.12 10.78
CA GLY A 127 -15.93 14.76 9.97
C GLY A 127 -15.52 14.27 8.56
N TYR A 128 -14.60 14.98 7.91
CA TYR A 128 -14.04 14.55 6.63
C TYR A 128 -13.30 13.21 6.72
N THR A 129 -12.50 13.01 7.78
CA THR A 129 -11.76 11.77 8.01
C THR A 129 -12.72 10.58 8.13
N ILE A 130 -13.76 10.70 8.95
CA ILE A 130 -14.76 9.65 9.14
C ILE A 130 -15.48 9.34 7.82
N ALA A 131 -15.92 10.38 7.11
CA ALA A 131 -16.58 10.23 5.82
C ALA A 131 -15.66 9.53 4.81
N GLN A 132 -14.41 9.97 4.69
CA GLN A 132 -13.45 9.41 3.74
C GLN A 132 -13.08 7.96 4.07
N VAL A 133 -12.78 7.64 5.33
CA VAL A 133 -12.48 6.26 5.73
C VAL A 133 -13.68 5.35 5.46
N SER A 134 -14.90 5.80 5.79
CA SER A 134 -16.13 5.07 5.46
C SER A 134 -16.30 4.84 3.96
N SER A 135 -16.02 5.86 3.14
CA SER A 135 -16.05 5.73 1.68
C SER A 135 -14.99 4.74 1.17
N MET A 136 -13.82 4.67 1.79
CA MET A 136 -12.80 3.69 1.43
C MET A 136 -13.26 2.27 1.76
N TYR A 137 -13.88 2.02 2.91
CA TYR A 137 -14.50 0.72 3.19
C TYR A 137 -15.57 0.36 2.17
N ALA A 138 -16.40 1.32 1.74
CA ALA A 138 -17.38 1.07 0.68
C ALA A 138 -16.70 0.65 -0.64
N ILE A 139 -15.57 1.27 -1.01
CA ILE A 139 -14.77 0.87 -2.18
C ILE A 139 -14.24 -0.56 -2.03
N ILE A 140 -13.67 -0.90 -0.87
CA ILE A 140 -13.13 -2.24 -0.62
C ILE A 140 -14.25 -3.29 -0.69
N PHE A 141 -15.36 -3.08 0.02
CA PHE A 141 -16.47 -4.03 0.02
C PHE A 141 -17.14 -4.17 -1.34
N LEU A 142 -17.33 -3.07 -2.08
CA LEU A 142 -17.87 -3.15 -3.43
C LEU A 142 -16.96 -3.94 -4.35
N GLY A 143 -15.64 -3.72 -4.30
CA GLY A 143 -14.73 -4.50 -5.12
C GLY A 143 -14.66 -5.97 -4.70
N ILE A 144 -14.80 -6.31 -3.41
CA ILE A 144 -14.96 -7.71 -2.98
C ILE A 144 -16.24 -8.33 -3.58
N ILE A 145 -17.38 -7.64 -3.50
CA ILE A 145 -18.64 -8.10 -4.10
C ILE A 145 -18.50 -8.35 -5.60
N LEU A 146 -17.76 -7.48 -6.31
CA LEU A 146 -17.59 -7.56 -7.76
C LEU A 146 -16.54 -8.58 -8.20
N MET A 147 -15.50 -8.82 -7.39
CA MET A 147 -14.35 -9.65 -7.74
C MET A 147 -14.38 -11.05 -7.10
N GLY A 148 -15.22 -11.26 -6.10
CA GLY A 148 -15.33 -12.50 -5.31
C GLY A 148 -14.69 -12.38 -3.93
N ASP A 149 -15.19 -13.15 -2.97
CA ASP A 149 -14.75 -13.11 -1.56
C ASP A 149 -13.28 -13.53 -1.35
N ASP A 150 -12.71 -14.21 -2.33
CA ASP A 150 -11.35 -14.73 -2.34
C ASP A 150 -10.36 -13.84 -3.10
N CYS A 151 -10.73 -12.64 -3.53
CA CYS A 151 -9.88 -11.77 -4.38
C CYS A 151 -8.68 -11.09 -3.67
N MET A 152 -8.16 -11.68 -2.60
CA MET A 152 -7.13 -11.09 -1.74
C MET A 152 -5.85 -10.74 -2.50
N LEU A 153 -5.37 -11.62 -3.39
CA LEU A 153 -4.11 -11.38 -4.09
C LEU A 153 -4.22 -10.26 -5.13
N GLN A 154 -5.38 -10.08 -5.76
CA GLN A 154 -5.63 -8.96 -6.66
C GLN A 154 -5.64 -7.64 -5.89
N TRP A 155 -6.27 -7.61 -4.72
CA TRP A 155 -6.25 -6.41 -3.86
C TRP A 155 -4.85 -6.08 -3.37
N ASN A 156 -4.10 -7.08 -2.91
CA ASN A 156 -2.69 -6.90 -2.53
C ASN A 156 -1.81 -6.48 -3.74
N CYS A 157 -2.15 -6.91 -4.96
CA CYS A 157 -1.48 -6.41 -6.16
C CYS A 157 -1.84 -4.94 -6.40
N LEU A 158 -3.13 -4.61 -6.24
CA LEU A 158 -3.65 -3.27 -6.47
C LEU A 158 -3.07 -2.25 -5.48
N THR A 159 -2.82 -2.63 -4.22
CA THR A 159 -2.16 -1.74 -3.26
C THR A 159 -0.76 -1.33 -3.72
N ASN A 160 -0.01 -2.23 -4.39
CA ASN A 160 1.28 -1.89 -5.01
C ASN A 160 1.14 -0.95 -6.20
N VAL A 161 0.09 -1.11 -7.01
CA VAL A 161 -0.25 -0.14 -8.08
C VAL A 161 -0.56 1.23 -7.48
N VAL A 162 -1.39 1.26 -6.44
CA VAL A 162 -1.77 2.48 -5.72
C VAL A 162 -0.55 3.14 -5.08
N MET A 163 0.40 2.36 -4.56
CA MET A 163 1.65 2.87 -3.98
C MET A 163 2.52 3.63 -5.00
N VAL A 164 2.46 3.21 -6.26
CA VAL A 164 3.21 3.86 -7.36
C VAL A 164 2.48 5.10 -7.87
N VAL A 165 1.18 4.99 -8.10
CA VAL A 165 0.38 6.05 -8.75
C VAL A 165 -0.03 7.12 -7.76
N GLY A 166 -0.56 6.71 -6.61
CA GLY A 166 -1.26 7.57 -5.68
C GLY A 166 -0.45 8.75 -5.13
N PRO A 167 0.82 8.57 -4.75
CA PRO A 167 1.63 9.66 -4.22
C PRO A 167 2.01 10.72 -5.27
N THR A 168 1.84 10.44 -6.57
CA THR A 168 2.41 11.27 -7.64
C THR A 168 1.89 12.70 -7.63
N HIS A 169 0.60 12.92 -7.36
CA HIS A 169 0.07 14.27 -7.25
C HIS A 169 0.75 15.05 -6.14
N GLU A 170 1.04 14.39 -5.02
CA GLU A 170 1.74 15.00 -3.89
C GLU A 170 3.21 15.28 -4.22
N TYR A 171 3.85 14.46 -5.05
CA TYR A 171 5.20 14.71 -5.55
C TYR A 171 5.25 16.01 -6.35
N LEU A 172 4.37 16.12 -7.34
CA LEU A 172 4.28 17.26 -8.24
C LEU A 172 3.91 18.54 -7.50
N ARG A 173 2.96 18.47 -6.56
CA ARG A 173 2.52 19.62 -5.75
C ARG A 173 3.64 20.19 -4.88
N ARG A 174 4.53 19.34 -4.36
CA ARG A 174 5.56 19.77 -3.39
C ARG A 174 6.75 20.48 -4.00
N GLY A 175 7.15 20.09 -5.21
CA GLY A 175 8.33 20.65 -5.88
C GLY A 175 9.63 20.60 -5.07
N SER A 176 9.71 19.74 -4.05
CA SER A 176 10.84 19.65 -3.12
C SER A 176 10.96 18.24 -2.54
N ARG A 177 12.18 17.87 -2.09
CA ARG A 177 12.41 16.56 -1.43
C ARG A 177 11.94 16.52 0.04
N LYS A 178 11.34 17.60 0.56
CA LYS A 178 10.85 17.65 1.95
C LYS A 178 9.56 16.84 2.09
N GLY A 179 9.54 15.89 3.01
CA GLY A 179 8.48 14.90 3.12
C GLY A 179 8.49 13.82 2.03
N LEU A 180 9.48 13.84 1.13
CA LEU A 180 9.55 12.97 -0.05
C LEU A 180 10.99 12.57 -0.36
N PRO A 181 11.53 11.54 0.32
CA PRO A 181 12.91 11.11 0.07
C PRO A 181 12.99 10.30 -1.24
N VAL A 182 14.10 10.47 -1.96
CA VAL A 182 14.42 9.70 -3.17
C VAL A 182 14.39 8.19 -2.94
N SER A 183 14.77 7.74 -1.73
CA SER A 183 14.74 6.33 -1.34
C SER A 183 13.33 5.74 -1.36
N PHE A 184 12.28 6.53 -1.08
CA PHE A 184 10.90 6.06 -1.18
C PHE A 184 10.55 5.76 -2.65
N CYS A 185 10.87 6.67 -3.57
CA CYS A 185 10.64 6.48 -4.99
C CYS A 185 11.44 5.29 -5.55
N LEU A 186 12.67 5.09 -5.09
CA LEU A 186 13.48 3.93 -5.48
C LEU A 186 12.82 2.61 -5.04
N LEU A 187 12.25 2.55 -3.83
CA LEU A 187 11.49 1.37 -3.40
C LEU A 187 10.22 1.16 -4.21
N CYS A 188 9.54 2.22 -4.68
CA CYS A 188 8.42 2.06 -5.62
C CYS A 188 8.88 1.44 -6.94
N VAL A 189 10.05 1.84 -7.46
CA VAL A 189 10.66 1.24 -8.67
C VAL A 189 10.93 -0.25 -8.45
N VAL A 190 11.59 -0.62 -7.35
CA VAL A 190 11.92 -2.02 -7.01
C VAL A 190 10.64 -2.82 -6.74
N GLY A 191 9.69 -2.27 -6.02
CA GLY A 191 8.41 -2.91 -5.71
C GLY A 191 7.58 -3.19 -6.96
N THR A 192 7.59 -2.27 -7.92
CA THR A 192 6.90 -2.47 -9.20
C THR A 192 7.56 -3.60 -9.99
N LEU A 193 8.89 -3.58 -10.11
CA LEU A 193 9.63 -4.64 -10.80
C LEU A 193 9.32 -6.01 -10.20
N TRP A 194 9.35 -6.10 -8.87
CA TRP A 194 9.12 -7.36 -8.16
C TRP A 194 7.67 -7.84 -8.25
N THR A 195 6.70 -6.92 -8.24
CA THR A 195 5.27 -7.25 -8.31
C THR A 195 4.92 -7.91 -9.64
N PHE A 196 5.45 -7.36 -10.73
CA PHE A 196 5.11 -7.78 -12.09
C PHE A 196 6.15 -8.71 -12.72
N ALA A 197 7.16 -9.15 -11.98
CA ALA A 197 8.12 -10.13 -12.45
C ALA A 197 7.49 -11.52 -12.58
N PRO A 198 7.94 -12.37 -13.53
CA PRO A 198 7.47 -13.75 -13.65
C PRO A 198 7.83 -14.61 -12.42
N PHE A 199 8.81 -14.18 -11.63
CA PHE A 199 9.19 -14.79 -10.35
C PHE A 199 8.57 -14.09 -9.13
N GLY A 200 7.69 -13.11 -9.34
CA GLY A 200 6.97 -12.41 -8.27
C GLY A 200 5.92 -13.31 -7.61
N MET A 201 5.60 -13.05 -6.34
CA MET A 201 4.71 -13.92 -5.57
C MET A 201 3.33 -14.12 -6.23
N TRP A 202 2.79 -13.12 -6.91
CA TRP A 202 1.50 -13.21 -7.60
C TRP A 202 1.51 -14.30 -8.69
N VAL A 203 2.52 -14.29 -9.55
CA VAL A 203 2.69 -15.28 -10.62
C VAL A 203 2.96 -16.66 -10.04
N LEU A 204 3.76 -16.75 -8.96
CA LEU A 204 4.09 -18.04 -8.34
C LEU A 204 2.91 -18.67 -7.58
N ILE A 205 1.98 -17.87 -7.05
CA ILE A 205 0.80 -18.39 -6.31
C ILE A 205 -0.36 -18.71 -7.26
N ILE A 206 -0.69 -17.78 -8.18
CA ILE A 206 -1.82 -17.92 -9.12
C ILE A 206 -1.39 -17.55 -10.56
N PRO A 207 -0.58 -18.39 -11.22
CA PRO A 207 -0.13 -18.12 -12.59
C PRO A 207 -1.30 -18.00 -13.56
N GLU A 208 -2.41 -18.71 -13.33
CA GLU A 208 -3.59 -18.68 -14.19
C GLU A 208 -4.19 -17.27 -14.31
N MET A 209 -3.95 -16.40 -13.32
CA MET A 209 -4.41 -15.02 -13.28
C MET A 209 -3.31 -14.03 -13.68
N PHE A 210 -2.10 -14.22 -13.14
CA PHE A 210 -1.02 -13.24 -13.22
C PHE A 210 0.02 -13.54 -14.29
N ASP A 211 0.17 -14.79 -14.75
CA ASP A 211 1.08 -15.13 -15.85
C ASP A 211 0.41 -14.87 -17.22
N ARG A 212 0.04 -13.60 -17.46
CA ARG A 212 -0.67 -13.18 -18.66
C ARG A 212 -0.02 -11.96 -19.27
N PRO A 213 -0.02 -11.82 -20.62
CA PRO A 213 0.56 -10.66 -21.30
C PRO A 213 0.03 -9.32 -20.77
N ALA A 214 -1.25 -9.25 -20.41
CA ALA A 214 -1.85 -8.04 -19.85
C ALA A 214 -1.26 -7.63 -18.49
N PHE A 215 -0.92 -8.60 -17.64
CA PHE A 215 -0.29 -8.34 -16.34
C PHE A 215 1.11 -7.76 -16.52
N TYR A 216 1.93 -8.37 -17.39
CA TYR A 216 3.26 -7.87 -17.70
C TYR A 216 3.24 -6.51 -18.42
N ALA A 217 2.27 -6.28 -19.32
CA ALA A 217 2.09 -4.99 -19.97
C ALA A 217 1.75 -3.88 -18.97
N ALA A 218 0.83 -4.13 -18.03
CA ALA A 218 0.53 -3.21 -16.94
C ALA A 218 1.77 -2.94 -16.09
N GLY A 219 2.54 -3.99 -15.77
CA GLY A 219 3.82 -3.88 -15.06
C GLY A 219 4.84 -3.00 -15.78
N ALA A 220 5.00 -3.16 -17.09
CA ALA A 220 5.91 -2.34 -17.88
C ALA A 220 5.51 -0.85 -17.87
N ILE A 221 4.21 -0.55 -18.00
CA ILE A 221 3.69 0.82 -17.93
C ILE A 221 3.98 1.42 -16.55
N LEU A 222 3.65 0.71 -15.49
CA LEU A 222 3.88 1.16 -14.11
C LEU A 222 5.39 1.28 -13.80
N GLN A 223 6.22 0.42 -14.37
CA GLN A 223 7.66 0.47 -14.20
C GLN A 223 8.24 1.77 -14.81
N ILE A 224 7.85 2.09 -16.05
CA ILE A 224 8.26 3.33 -16.72
C ILE A 224 7.77 4.54 -15.91
N TYR A 225 6.52 4.51 -15.46
CA TYR A 225 5.93 5.57 -14.65
C TYR A 225 6.67 5.78 -13.31
N SER A 226 7.00 4.70 -12.60
CA SER A 226 7.74 4.77 -11.33
C SER A 226 9.15 5.34 -11.50
N ILE A 227 9.84 5.00 -12.61
CA ILE A 227 11.15 5.56 -12.96
C ILE A 227 11.04 7.05 -13.26
N TRP A 228 10.00 7.46 -14.00
CA TRP A 228 9.73 8.87 -14.27
C TRP A 228 9.48 9.66 -12.99
N CYS A 229 8.65 9.15 -12.06
CA CYS A 229 8.45 9.75 -10.74
C CYS A 229 9.75 9.87 -9.95
N PHE A 230 10.59 8.82 -9.96
CA PHE A 230 11.92 8.86 -9.33
C PHE A 230 12.79 9.98 -9.93
N GLN A 231 12.85 10.11 -11.26
CA GLN A 231 13.65 11.13 -11.93
C GLN A 231 13.19 12.55 -11.59
N ILE A 232 11.88 12.78 -11.49
CA ILE A 232 11.32 14.07 -11.06
C ILE A 232 11.80 14.42 -9.65
N VAL A 233 11.59 13.51 -8.69
CA VAL A 233 11.94 13.75 -7.28
C VAL A 233 13.45 13.90 -7.11
N TYR A 234 14.23 13.13 -7.89
CA TYR A 234 15.69 13.27 -7.92
C TYR A 234 16.14 14.64 -8.43
N ARG A 235 15.36 15.35 -9.25
CA ARG A 235 15.70 16.72 -9.70
C ARG A 235 15.26 17.81 -8.75
N TYR A 236 14.38 17.51 -7.79
CA TYR A 236 13.92 18.51 -6.82
C TYR A 236 15.03 19.00 -5.89
N PRO A 237 14.93 20.26 -5.40
CA PRO A 237 15.86 20.81 -4.41
C PRO A 237 16.03 19.88 -3.22
N SER A 238 17.29 19.71 -2.80
CA SER A 238 17.63 18.93 -1.61
C SER A 238 17.01 19.53 -0.36
N LYS A 239 16.80 18.69 0.66
CA LYS A 239 16.32 19.12 1.97
C LYS A 239 17.27 20.18 2.53
N THR A 240 16.76 21.38 2.82
CA THR A 240 17.51 22.37 3.59
C THR A 240 17.79 21.76 4.96
N LYS A 241 19.07 21.71 5.37
CA LYS A 241 19.41 21.38 6.75
C LYS A 241 18.74 22.45 7.61
N LYS A 242 17.90 22.05 8.57
CA LYS A 242 17.48 22.98 9.63
C LYS A 242 18.78 23.45 10.31
N VAL A 243 19.03 24.76 10.27
CA VAL A 243 19.94 25.44 11.19
C VAL A 243 19.32 25.39 12.58
#